data_AF-A0A973KUY8-F1
#
_entry.id   AF-A0A973KUY8-F1
#
_cell.length_a   1.000
_cell.length_b   1.000
_cell.length_c   1.000
_cell.angle_alpha   90.00
_cell.angle_beta   90.00
_cell.angle_gamma   90.00
#
_symmetry.space_group_name_H-M   'P 1'
#
loop_
_entity.id
_entity.type
_entity.pdbx_description
1 polymer ?
#
loop_
_entity_poly.entity_id
_entity_poly.type
_entity_poly.pdbx_seq_one_letter_code
_entity_poly.pdbx_strand_id
1 'polypeptide(L)'
;GELAAHARAMDAAARAGDGRAYVAADAAFHRVLLTASGNGLFAQLAEVTEVLLEARRELLLLPERLETTAIGRHHEIAEAVAAGRADEAARAAADIVGRARAEVERILEDSRVVRIPEDSRVERIPEDSRAHITEVPR
;
A
#
# COMPACT_ATOMS: atom_id res chain seq x y z
N GLY A 1 -4.15 10.02 24.12
CA GLY A 1 -3.09 10.77 23.41
C GLY A 1 -3.37 10.82 21.93
N GLU A 2 -2.58 11.60 21.19
CA GLU A 2 -2.73 11.83 19.75
C GLU A 2 -2.69 10.53 18.93
N LEU A 3 -1.78 9.60 19.24
CA LEU A 3 -1.71 8.28 18.60
C LEU A 3 -3.06 7.54 18.60
N ALA A 4 -3.72 7.49 19.77
CA ALA A 4 -5.02 6.82 19.88
C ALA A 4 -6.13 7.55 19.10
N ALA A 5 -6.03 8.87 18.93
CA ALA A 5 -6.99 9.63 18.13
C ALA A 5 -6.83 9.30 16.63
N HIS A 6 -5.60 9.24 16.13
CA HIS A 6 -5.34 8.85 14.74
C HIS A 6 -5.70 7.39 14.46
N ALA A 7 -5.47 6.47 15.41
CA ALA A 7 -5.94 5.08 15.29
C ALA A 7 -7.47 4.97 15.13
N ARG A 8 -8.23 5.74 15.92
CA ARG A 8 -9.70 5.82 15.76
C ARG A 8 -10.13 6.49 14.45
N ALA A 9 -9.34 7.44 13.94
CA ALA A 9 -9.62 8.07 12.65
C ALA A 9 -9.42 7.09 11.49
N MET A 10 -8.38 6.25 11.54
CA MET A 10 -8.19 5.15 10.57
C MET A 10 -9.37 4.18 10.59
N ASP A 11 -9.84 3.79 11.78
CA ASP A 11 -11.04 2.95 11.93
C ASP A 11 -12.29 3.57 11.27
N ALA A 12 -12.51 4.87 11.49
CA ALA A 12 -13.66 5.57 10.94
C ALA A 12 -13.57 5.66 9.40
N ALA A 13 -12.40 5.99 8.87
CA ALA A 13 -12.15 6.04 7.44
C ALA A 13 -12.30 4.67 6.77
N ALA A 14 -11.78 3.61 7.40
CA ALA A 14 -11.91 2.25 6.90
C ALA A 14 -13.37 1.78 6.84
N ARG A 15 -14.17 2.07 7.88
CA ARG A 15 -15.62 1.78 7.86
C ARG A 15 -16.38 2.54 6.79
N ALA A 16 -15.91 3.75 6.45
CA ALA A 16 -16.50 4.57 5.40
C ALA A 16 -16.02 4.20 3.99
N GLY A 17 -15.03 3.31 3.85
CA GLY A 17 -14.39 3.02 2.56
C GLY A 17 -13.57 4.20 2.01
N ASP A 18 -13.18 5.15 2.86
CA ASP A 18 -12.44 6.35 2.46
C ASP A 18 -10.93 6.12 2.58
N GLY A 19 -10.33 5.62 1.49
CA GLY A 19 -8.88 5.39 1.42
C GLY A 19 -8.05 6.66 1.57
N ARG A 20 -8.56 7.83 1.20
CA ARG A 20 -7.83 9.11 1.35
C ARG A 20 -7.78 9.52 2.82
N ALA A 21 -8.93 9.49 3.50
CA ALA A 21 -8.99 9.79 4.93
C ALA A 21 -8.19 8.76 5.76
N TYR A 22 -8.17 7.50 5.32
CA TYR A 22 -7.36 6.46 5.94
C TYR A 22 -5.86 6.79 5.89
N VAL A 23 -5.33 7.06 4.69
CA VAL A 23 -3.91 7.38 4.49
C VAL A 23 -3.50 8.65 5.23
N ALA A 24 -4.38 9.66 5.25
CA ALA A 24 -4.12 10.88 6.02
C ALA A 24 -4.01 10.61 7.53
N ALA A 25 -4.89 9.75 8.07
CA ALA A 25 -4.85 9.37 9.48
C ALA A 25 -3.63 8.50 9.81
N ASP A 26 -3.26 7.57 8.92
CA ASP A 26 -2.08 6.70 9.03
C ASP A 26 -0.77 7.50 9.01
N ALA A 27 -0.61 8.40 8.04
CA ALA A 27 0.55 9.30 7.97
C ALA A 27 0.68 10.19 9.22
N ALA A 28 -0.44 10.73 9.72
CA ALA A 28 -0.44 11.52 10.95
C ALA A 28 -0.04 10.70 12.18
N PHE A 29 -0.52 9.45 12.28
CA PHE A 29 -0.11 8.52 13.33
C PHE A 29 1.40 8.30 13.32
N HIS A 30 1.96 7.95 12.16
CA HIS A 30 3.39 7.70 12.00
C HIS A 30 4.24 8.92 12.30
N ARG A 31 3.79 10.11 11.89
CA ARG A 31 4.47 11.38 12.20
C ARG A 31 4.56 11.59 13.72
N VAL A 32 3.46 11.43 14.45
CA VAL A 32 3.47 11.55 15.93
C VAL A 32 4.42 10.54 16.55
N LEU A 33 4.36 9.26 16.14
CA LEU A 33 5.20 8.20 16.71
C LEU A 33 6.69 8.46 16.48
N LEU A 34 7.08 8.82 15.26
CA LEU A 34 8.48 9.00 14.87
C LEU A 34 9.07 10.28 15.49
N THR A 35 8.32 11.37 15.52
CA THR A 35 8.78 12.64 16.12
C THR A 35 8.85 12.55 17.64
N ALA A 36 7.97 11.78 18.28
CA ALA A 36 7.99 11.54 19.73
C ALA A 36 9.13 10.60 20.19
N SER A 37 9.84 9.94 19.27
CA SER A 37 10.90 8.98 19.62
C SER A 37 12.13 9.59 20.30
N GLY A 38 12.31 10.92 20.22
CA GLY A 38 13.52 11.60 20.68
C GLY A 38 14.76 11.34 19.83
N ASN A 39 14.63 10.55 18.74
CA ASN A 39 15.71 10.27 17.81
C ASN A 39 15.55 11.11 16.54
N GLY A 40 16.47 12.07 16.34
CA GLY A 40 16.44 12.98 15.19
C GLY A 40 16.50 12.27 13.83
N LEU A 41 17.12 11.10 13.74
CA LEU A 41 17.11 10.29 12.52
C LEU A 41 15.72 9.71 12.23
N PHE A 42 15.01 9.25 13.26
CA PHE A 42 13.65 8.72 13.09
C PHE A 42 12.65 9.83 12.78
N ALA A 43 12.81 11.01 13.36
CA ALA A 43 11.97 12.16 13.03
C ALA A 43 12.04 12.50 11.52
N GLN A 44 13.19 12.35 10.87
CA GLN A 44 13.34 12.56 9.42
C GLN A 44 12.58 11.51 8.59
N LEU A 45 12.35 10.30 9.12
CA LEU A 45 11.58 9.26 8.42
C LEU A 45 10.08 9.58 8.35
N ALA A 46 9.58 10.53 9.13
CA ALA A 46 8.16 10.88 9.12
C ALA A 46 7.70 11.41 7.76
N GLU A 47 8.49 12.32 7.15
CA GLU A 47 8.19 12.89 5.83
C GLU A 47 8.27 11.82 4.74
N VAL A 48 9.30 10.97 4.78
CA VAL A 48 9.45 9.87 3.81
C VAL A 48 8.29 8.88 3.91
N THR A 49 7.86 8.56 5.14
CA THR A 49 6.76 7.62 5.39
C THR A 49 5.45 8.15 4.83
N GLU A 50 5.15 9.43 5.03
CA GLU A 50 3.96 10.08 4.46
C GLU A 50 3.94 10.03 2.93
N VAL A 51 5.06 10.36 2.28
CA VAL A 51 5.19 10.27 0.82
C VAL A 51 4.95 8.85 0.32
N LEU A 52 5.52 7.85 1.00
CA LEU A 52 5.34 6.44 0.64
C LEU A 52 3.89 5.97 0.80
N LEU A 53 3.20 6.42 1.85
CA LEU A 53 1.79 6.06 2.07
C LEU A 53 0.87 6.66 1.01
N GLU A 54 1.08 7.92 0.60
CA GLU A 54 0.30 8.51 -0.51
C GLU A 54 0.63 7.82 -1.83
N ALA A 55 1.90 7.53 -2.11
CA ALA A 55 2.29 6.80 -3.32
C ALA A 55 1.64 5.41 -3.39
N ARG A 56 1.54 4.69 -2.26
CA ARG A 56 0.83 3.40 -2.21
C ARG A 56 -0.64 3.55 -2.61
N ARG A 57 -1.31 4.61 -2.17
CA ARG A 57 -2.69 4.90 -2.57
C ARG A 57 -2.81 5.19 -4.06
N GLU A 58 -1.97 6.09 -4.57
CA GLU A 58 -2.01 6.53 -5.98
C GLU A 58 -1.71 5.38 -6.94
N LEU A 59 -0.81 4.47 -6.55
CA LEU A 59 -0.45 3.29 -7.32
C LEU A 59 -1.41 2.11 -7.12
N LEU A 60 -2.53 2.29 -6.40
CA LEU A 60 -3.50 1.24 -6.09
C LEU A 60 -2.87 0.03 -5.36
N LEU A 61 -1.85 0.27 -4.55
CA LEU A 61 -1.16 -0.71 -3.70
C LEU A 61 -1.72 -0.74 -2.27
N LEU A 62 -2.97 -0.32 -2.13
CA LEU A 62 -3.82 -0.52 -0.97
C LEU A 62 -4.89 -1.57 -1.34
N PRO A 63 -5.31 -2.39 -0.37
CA PRO A 63 -6.36 -3.37 -0.62
C PRO A 63 -7.67 -2.63 -0.85
N GLU A 64 -8.55 -3.20 -1.67
CA GLU A 64 -9.89 -2.64 -1.90
C GLU A 64 -10.70 -2.57 -0.59
N ARG A 65 -10.46 -3.53 0.31
CA ARG A 65 -10.99 -3.52 1.68
C ARG A 65 -9.87 -3.30 2.69
N LEU A 66 -9.94 -2.18 3.40
CA LEU A 66 -9.04 -1.86 4.51
C LEU A 66 -9.26 -2.86 5.65
N GLU A 67 -8.26 -3.70 5.91
CA GLU A 67 -8.35 -4.79 6.88
C GLU A 67 -8.29 -4.26 8.32
N THR A 68 -9.34 -4.51 9.10
CA THR A 68 -9.45 -4.10 10.52
C THR A 68 -8.33 -4.65 11.39
N THR A 69 -7.74 -5.79 11.02
CA THR A 69 -6.58 -6.37 11.73
C THR A 69 -5.29 -5.56 11.57
N ALA A 70 -5.15 -4.77 10.49
CA ALA A 70 -4.04 -3.83 10.32
C ALA A 70 -4.23 -2.58 11.19
N ILE A 71 -5.47 -2.13 11.34
CA ILE A 71 -5.82 -0.97 12.19
C ILE A 71 -5.65 -1.31 13.67
N GLY A 72 -5.98 -2.54 14.09
CA GLY A 72 -5.78 -3.00 15.47
C GLY A 72 -4.35 -2.81 15.99
N ARG A 73 -3.34 -2.99 15.14
CA ARG A 73 -1.92 -2.79 15.51
C ARG A 73 -1.59 -1.35 15.86
N HIS A 74 -2.27 -0.38 15.25
CA HIS A 74 -2.08 1.03 15.57
C HIS A 74 -2.63 1.35 16.97
N HIS A 75 -3.73 0.71 17.37
CA HIS A 75 -4.22 0.78 18.75
C HIS A 75 -3.24 0.13 19.74
N GLU A 76 -2.72 -1.06 19.40
CA GLU A 76 -1.72 -1.75 20.23
C GLU A 76 -0.48 -0.87 20.48
N ILE A 77 0.03 -0.20 19.44
CA ILE A 77 1.13 0.76 19.59
C ILE A 77 0.72 1.94 20.48
N ALA A 78 -0.44 2.55 20.24
CA ALA A 78 -0.90 3.70 21.02
C ALA A 78 -1.02 3.35 22.52
N GLU A 79 -1.52 2.16 22.84
CA GLU A 79 -1.63 1.65 24.20
C GLU A 79 -0.26 1.31 24.81
N ALA A 80 0.61 0.63 24.05
CA ALA A 80 1.95 0.28 24.52
C ALA A 80 2.79 1.53 24.81
N VAL A 81 2.75 2.54 23.93
CA VAL A 81 3.44 3.82 24.13
C VAL A 81 2.88 4.55 25.35
N ALA A 82 1.56 4.64 25.51
CA ALA A 82 0.94 5.28 26.67
C ALA A 82 1.29 4.59 28.00
N ALA A 83 1.51 3.28 27.98
CA ALA A 83 1.91 2.49 29.14
C ALA A 83 3.44 2.37 29.33
N GLY A 84 4.26 2.97 28.46
CA GLY A 84 5.73 2.87 28.53
C GLY A 84 6.31 1.49 28.17
N ARG A 85 5.55 0.66 27.44
CA ARG A 85 5.92 -0.72 27.06
C ARG A 85 6.63 -0.74 25.71
N ALA A 86 7.88 -0.26 25.70
CA ALA A 86 8.66 -0.03 24.48
C ALA A 86 8.80 -1.27 23.58
N ASP A 87 9.08 -2.44 24.15
CA ASP A 87 9.24 -3.69 23.39
C ASP A 87 7.96 -4.10 22.66
N GLU A 88 6.80 -3.88 23.27
CA GLU A 88 5.51 -4.19 22.67
C GLU A 88 5.19 -3.22 21.53
N ALA A 89 5.44 -1.93 21.73
CA ALA A 89 5.29 -0.92 20.68
C ALA A 89 6.20 -1.23 19.47
N ALA A 90 7.46 -1.60 19.72
CA ALA A 90 8.41 -1.95 18.67
C ALA A 90 7.99 -3.20 17.89
N ARG A 91 7.51 -4.25 18.57
CA ARG A 91 6.99 -5.46 17.92
C ARG A 91 5.78 -5.15 17.05
N ALA A 92 4.79 -4.41 17.57
CA ALA A 92 3.60 -4.04 16.81
C ALA A 92 3.95 -3.16 15.59
N ALA A 93 4.92 -2.25 15.71
CA ALA A 93 5.40 -1.44 14.60
C ALA A 93 6.09 -2.27 13.50
N ALA A 94 6.96 -3.21 13.87
CA ALA A 94 7.59 -4.14 12.91
C ALA A 94 6.54 -4.98 12.16
N ASP A 95 5.51 -5.40 12.88
CA ASP A 95 4.36 -6.14 12.37
C ASP A 95 3.56 -5.35 11.32
N ILE A 96 3.36 -4.04 11.51
CA ILE A 96 2.72 -3.15 10.53
C ILE A 96 3.52 -3.14 9.24
N VAL A 97 4.83 -2.94 9.31
CA VAL A 97 5.73 -2.90 8.14
C VAL A 97 5.73 -4.24 7.41
N GLY A 98 5.81 -5.35 8.14
CA GLY A 98 5.76 -6.70 7.56
C GLY A 98 4.47 -6.97 6.80
N ARG A 99 3.33 -6.51 7.32
CA ARG A 99 2.02 -6.64 6.67
C ARG A 99 1.88 -5.76 5.45
N ALA A 100 2.30 -4.50 5.55
CA ALA A 100 2.32 -3.59 4.41
C ALA A 100 3.13 -4.17 3.25
N ARG A 101 4.31 -4.75 3.54
CA ARG A 101 5.12 -5.45 2.53
C ARG A 101 4.36 -6.61 1.89
N ALA A 102 3.82 -7.53 2.70
CA ALA A 102 3.12 -8.71 2.20
C ALA A 102 1.86 -8.36 1.39
N GLU A 103 1.21 -7.24 1.70
CA GLU A 103 0.08 -6.72 0.95
C GLU A 103 0.48 -6.16 -0.42
N VAL A 104 1.52 -5.33 -0.47
CA VAL A 104 2.05 -4.82 -1.74
C VAL A 104 2.50 -5.98 -2.64
N GLU A 105 3.21 -6.97 -2.08
CA GLU A 105 3.65 -8.17 -2.81
C GLU A 105 2.47 -8.91 -3.43
N ARG A 106 1.41 -9.16 -2.64
CA ARG A 106 0.19 -9.83 -3.11
C ARG A 106 -0.51 -9.06 -4.22
N ILE A 107 -0.68 -7.75 -4.07
CA ILE A 107 -1.33 -6.91 -5.09
C ILE A 107 -0.55 -6.93 -6.40
N LEU A 108 0.78 -6.88 -6.33
CA LEU A 108 1.64 -6.96 -7.51
C LEU A 108 1.59 -8.35 -8.15
N GLU A 109 1.52 -9.42 -7.37
CA GLU A 109 1.34 -10.80 -7.87
C GLU A 109 0.00 -10.96 -8.59
N ASP A 110 -1.11 -10.51 -7.98
CA ASP A 110 -2.44 -10.59 -8.58
C ASP A 110 -2.53 -9.77 -9.87
N SER A 111 -1.89 -8.59 -9.90
CA SER A 111 -1.83 -7.73 -11.10
C SER A 111 -1.03 -8.38 -12.25
N ARG A 112 -0.04 -9.22 -11.94
CA ARG A 112 0.72 -10.00 -12.95
C ARG A 112 -0.07 -11.19 -13.48
N VAL A 113 -1.15 -11.60 -12.80
CA VAL A 113 -2.00 -12.75 -13.16
C VAL A 113 -3.21 -12.34 -14.02
N VAL A 114 -3.34 -11.07 -14.41
CA VAL A 114 -4.20 -10.67 -15.55
C VAL A 114 -3.62 -11.30 -16.83
N ARG A 115 -4.03 -12.56 -17.07
CA ARG A 115 -3.61 -13.42 -18.17
C ARG A 115 -4.00 -12.79 -19.50
N ILE A 116 -3.05 -12.75 -20.44
CA ILE A 116 -3.41 -12.70 -21.86
C ILE A 116 -4.30 -13.94 -22.13
N PRO A 117 -5.54 -13.78 -22.63
CA PRO A 117 -6.37 -14.92 -23.01
C PRO A 117 -5.62 -15.76 -24.05
N GLU A 118 -5.57 -17.09 -23.87
CA GLU A 118 -4.86 -17.99 -24.81
C GLU A 118 -5.34 -17.88 -26.27
N ASP A 119 -6.55 -17.34 -26.48
CA ASP A 119 -7.12 -17.03 -27.80
C ASP A 119 -6.46 -15.84 -28.53
N SER A 120 -5.52 -15.14 -27.89
CA SER A 120 -4.82 -14.00 -28.51
C SER A 120 -3.57 -14.40 -29.30
N ARG A 121 -3.33 -15.70 -29.50
CA ARG A 121 -2.28 -16.17 -30.44
C ARG A 121 -2.70 -15.74 -31.83
N VAL A 122 -2.04 -14.69 -32.35
CA VAL A 122 -2.17 -14.23 -33.74
C VAL A 122 -2.07 -15.45 -34.66
N GLU A 123 -3.17 -15.77 -35.33
CA GLU A 123 -3.21 -16.83 -36.33
C GLU A 123 -2.18 -16.49 -37.41
N ARG A 124 -1.25 -17.42 -37.65
CA ARG A 124 -0.21 -17.26 -38.66
C ARG A 124 -0.90 -17.06 -40.01
N ILE A 125 -0.67 -15.92 -40.66
CA ILE A 125 -1.20 -15.66 -42.00
C ILE A 125 -0.77 -16.83 -42.91
N PRO A 126 -1.69 -17.55 -43.57
CA PRO A 126 -1.33 -18.61 -44.50
C PRO A 126 -0.42 -18.08 -45.59
N GLU A 127 0.65 -18.82 -45.93
CA GLU A 127 1.68 -18.39 -46.88
C GLU A 127 1.13 -18.05 -48.28
N ASP A 128 -0.07 -18.50 -48.60
CA ASP A 128 -0.75 -18.27 -49.89
C ASP A 128 -1.16 -16.80 -50.13
N SER A 129 -1.13 -15.94 -49.10
CA SER A 129 -1.45 -14.51 -49.25
C SER A 129 -0.28 -13.64 -49.72
N ARG A 130 0.89 -14.23 -50.07
CA ARG A 130 2.06 -13.47 -50.56
C ARG A 130 2.02 -13.12 -52.05
N ALA A 131 1.10 -13.68 -52.81
CA ALA A 131 0.98 -13.36 -54.23
C ALA A 131 -0.03 -12.22 -54.43
N HIS A 132 0.37 -10.95 -54.29
CA HIS A 132 -0.25 -9.78 -54.96
C HIS A 132 0.51 -8.47 -54.67
N ILE A 133 1.84 -8.47 -54.84
CA ILE A 133 2.58 -7.22 -55.07
C ILE A 133 3.34 -7.39 -56.38
N THR A 134 2.59 -7.29 -57.47
CA THR A 134 3.12 -7.18 -58.83
C THR A 134 2.96 -5.74 -59.29
N GLU A 135 4.08 -5.14 -59.66
CA GLU A 135 4.24 -3.99 -60.57
C GLU A 135 3.69 -2.61 -60.16
N VAL A 136 4.62 -1.65 -60.01
CA VAL A 136 4.36 -0.22 -60.20
C VAL A 136 4.92 0.17 -61.59
N PRO A 137 4.11 0.70 -62.52
CA PRO A 137 4.55 1.17 -63.85
C PRO A 137 5.14 2.60 -63.74
N ARG A 138 6.11 3.08 -64.52
CA ARG A 138 6.97 2.60 -65.61
C ARG A 138 8.35 3.21 -65.40
#